data_AF-A0A126R140-F1
#
_entry.id   AF-A0A126R140-F1
#
_cell.length_a   1.000
_cell.length_b   1.000
_cell.length_c   1.000
_cell.angle_alpha   90.00
_cell.angle_beta   90.00
_cell.angle_gamma   90.00
#
_symmetry.space_group_name_H-M   'P 1'
#
loop_
_entity.id
_entity.type
_entity.pdbx_description
1 polymer ?
#
loop_
_entity_poly.entity_id
_entity_poly.type
_entity_poly.pdbx_seq_one_letter_code
_entity_poly.pdbx_strand_id
1 'polypeptide(L)'
;MEIGVVVHGPGIIDSGWAIKIIDILSNFGNVRCRLGGTMGRTAVIDAALENTIDISLKLLPSESLDLFNRENVDVIFLLNYGKSAETGQVFGYKVFNHYFKHISNEDYLATNHKPLYDSRIPVIQIERPGEEDASIISWNVVLNEELSSSKESKRSLLGLGKKDMDDSIAFNFEELFDRLKASLNLNEVRPEEIVSKYFSEDIEKEDEESFEDILKTYFDLDESSNYTYRKIHGVSPGENIFVNGIVVGSSEGESVILIAQNGIIIDIINGVLKVHGVEKLGRVDLNRVIVKTGLLRKSSDISPRILSKEDVKINDAESILYSDDISQDKNSFKIAYVDHTAYDIYKFKNFDLVITIGDDTSLVASDILYRFNIPIIGITDGDLDKVVEKGFVNEKSTIIEVSSGFDDIVGDNIHERLFLSNQTLEIPFDGEAESVEEFKTAVFNVFKARLIENVKEIVPSFIEKDHNYMEVSSYNEFIDDNPNFNDDLNDDLNDEFYLNDEFIDGFDCDELSEEVLNDDFDSPVEEVFIEENVGEIINSVESEDELDDFDGWAEYMEDFKDSIDESDEHDEDN
;
A
#
# COMPACT_ATOMS: atom_id res chain seq x y z
N MET A 1 4.08 -13.79 -31.56
CA MET A 1 4.16 -14.08 -30.13
C MET A 1 3.40 -12.99 -29.40
N GLU A 2 2.49 -13.36 -28.50
CA GLU A 2 1.89 -12.45 -27.54
C GLU A 2 2.75 -12.44 -26.28
N ILE A 3 3.24 -11.27 -25.90
CA ILE A 3 4.19 -11.08 -24.79
C ILE A 3 3.49 -10.25 -23.72
N GLY A 4 3.30 -10.84 -22.54
CA GLY A 4 2.90 -10.09 -21.35
C GLY A 4 4.11 -9.49 -20.65
N VAL A 5 4.04 -8.24 -20.21
CA VAL A 5 5.08 -7.58 -19.42
C VAL A 5 4.44 -6.98 -18.18
N VAL A 6 4.83 -7.46 -17.00
CA VAL A 6 4.50 -6.88 -15.70
C VAL A 6 5.64 -5.96 -15.29
N VAL A 7 5.35 -4.67 -15.17
CA VAL A 7 6.31 -3.66 -14.72
C VAL A 7 6.05 -3.38 -13.24
N HIS A 8 7.04 -3.62 -12.38
CA HIS A 8 6.90 -3.41 -10.93
C HIS A 8 7.84 -2.32 -10.40
N GLY A 9 7.24 -1.38 -9.66
CA GLY A 9 7.94 -0.33 -8.92
C GLY A 9 8.38 0.84 -9.81
N PRO A 10 8.59 2.04 -9.21
CA PRO A 10 9.00 3.22 -9.96
C PRO A 10 10.43 3.13 -10.52
N GLY A 11 11.34 2.41 -9.85
CA GLY A 11 12.76 2.38 -10.22
C GLY A 11 13.06 1.89 -11.64
N ILE A 12 12.35 0.86 -12.11
CA ILE A 12 12.51 0.33 -13.48
C ILE A 12 12.00 1.32 -14.56
N ILE A 13 11.04 2.18 -14.19
CA ILE A 13 10.45 3.20 -15.05
C ILE A 13 11.33 4.45 -15.07
N ASP A 14 11.67 4.98 -13.89
CA ASP A 14 12.47 6.19 -13.70
C ASP A 14 13.87 6.04 -14.31
N SER A 15 14.44 4.83 -14.29
CA SER A 15 15.74 4.53 -14.92
C SER A 15 15.69 4.41 -16.45
N GLY A 16 14.49 4.40 -17.06
CA GLY A 16 14.29 4.23 -18.50
C GLY A 16 14.50 2.80 -19.01
N TRP A 17 14.78 1.83 -18.13
CA TRP A 17 14.99 0.44 -18.55
C TRP A 17 13.70 -0.27 -18.96
N ALA A 18 12.55 0.07 -18.34
CA ALA A 18 11.26 -0.49 -18.73
C ALA A 18 11.00 -0.30 -20.23
N ILE A 19 11.07 0.94 -20.72
CA ILE A 19 10.81 1.22 -22.15
C ILE A 19 11.85 0.56 -23.06
N LYS A 20 13.13 0.57 -22.67
CA LYS A 20 14.20 -0.08 -23.45
C LYS A 20 13.97 -1.59 -23.59
N ILE A 21 13.51 -2.25 -22.54
CA ILE A 21 13.20 -3.69 -22.58
C ILE A 21 11.96 -3.94 -23.44
N ILE A 22 10.90 -3.13 -23.27
CA ILE A 22 9.68 -3.20 -24.08
C ILE A 22 10.00 -3.06 -25.57
N ASP A 23 10.87 -2.12 -25.94
CA ASP A 23 11.34 -1.92 -27.32
C ASP A 23 12.09 -3.14 -27.86
N ILE A 24 12.95 -3.77 -27.03
CA ILE A 24 13.64 -5.00 -27.41
C ILE A 24 12.63 -6.12 -27.67
N LEU A 25 11.70 -6.36 -26.74
CA LEU A 25 10.68 -7.41 -26.80
C LEU A 25 9.72 -7.22 -27.99
N SER A 26 9.42 -5.97 -28.36
CA SER A 26 8.56 -5.64 -29.52
C SER A 26 9.13 -6.14 -30.86
N ASN A 27 10.44 -6.43 -30.93
CA ASN A 27 11.04 -7.07 -32.11
C ASN A 27 10.72 -8.57 -32.23
N PHE A 28 10.16 -9.19 -31.19
CA PHE A 28 9.89 -10.62 -31.12
C PHE A 28 8.39 -10.94 -31.09
N GLY A 29 7.53 -9.96 -30.84
CA GLY A 29 6.09 -10.18 -30.72
C GLY A 29 5.29 -8.93 -30.43
N ASN A 30 3.98 -9.12 -30.31
CA ASN A 30 3.06 -8.11 -29.81
C ASN A 30 3.22 -8.02 -28.28
N VAL A 31 3.57 -6.84 -27.78
CA VAL A 31 3.84 -6.62 -26.35
C VAL A 31 2.64 -5.93 -25.71
N ARG A 32 2.18 -6.50 -24.60
CA ARG A 32 1.15 -5.91 -23.74
C ARG A 32 1.76 -5.71 -22.35
N CYS A 33 1.80 -4.47 -21.88
CA CYS A 33 2.40 -4.14 -20.59
C CYS A 33 1.32 -3.71 -19.60
N ARG A 34 1.47 -4.09 -18.33
CA ARG A 34 0.68 -3.56 -17.22
C ARG A 34 1.56 -3.31 -16.01
N LEU A 35 1.14 -2.38 -15.17
CA LEU A 35 1.83 -2.05 -13.95
C LEU A 35 1.36 -2.94 -12.78
N GLY A 36 2.32 -3.41 -11.98
CA GLY A 36 2.08 -3.94 -10.64
C GLY A 36 2.45 -2.92 -9.57
N GLY A 37 1.49 -2.52 -8.72
CA GLY A 37 1.69 -1.67 -7.54
C GLY A 37 1.41 -0.16 -7.72
N THR A 38 1.14 0.53 -6.61
CA THR A 38 0.61 1.90 -6.57
C THR A 38 1.59 2.99 -7.04
N MET A 39 2.83 2.99 -6.55
CA MET A 39 3.81 4.06 -6.83
C MET A 39 4.42 4.00 -8.23
N GLY A 40 4.32 2.85 -8.90
CA GLY A 40 4.71 2.78 -10.31
C GLY A 40 3.82 3.65 -11.19
N ARG A 41 2.58 3.96 -10.77
CA ARG A 41 1.60 4.70 -11.57
C ARG A 41 2.00 6.17 -11.69
N THR A 42 2.56 6.77 -10.63
CA THR A 42 3.14 8.12 -10.72
C THR A 42 4.32 8.13 -11.67
N ALA A 43 5.21 7.13 -11.62
CA ALA A 43 6.35 7.03 -12.53
C ALA A 43 5.94 6.84 -14.00
N VAL A 44 4.91 6.01 -14.27
CA VAL A 44 4.34 5.87 -15.62
C VAL A 44 3.80 7.21 -16.13
N ILE A 45 3.04 7.93 -15.28
CA ILE A 45 2.48 9.24 -15.63
C ILE A 45 3.60 10.23 -15.91
N ASP A 46 4.59 10.36 -15.03
CA ASP A 46 5.69 11.31 -15.20
C ASP A 46 6.51 11.05 -16.47
N ALA A 47 6.70 9.76 -16.81
CA ALA A 47 7.39 9.34 -18.03
C ALA A 47 6.52 9.38 -19.31
N ALA A 48 5.25 9.75 -19.21
CA ALA A 48 4.27 9.73 -20.30
C ALA A 48 4.11 8.35 -20.97
N LEU A 49 4.16 7.29 -20.16
CA LEU A 49 4.13 5.90 -20.61
C LEU A 49 2.75 5.24 -20.46
N GLU A 50 1.69 5.96 -20.10
CA GLU A 50 0.34 5.42 -19.87
C GLU A 50 -0.32 4.80 -21.12
N ASN A 51 0.17 5.13 -22.31
CA ASN A 51 -0.25 4.51 -23.57
C ASN A 51 0.55 3.23 -23.91
N THR A 52 1.61 2.96 -23.15
CA THR A 52 2.49 1.80 -23.32
C THR A 52 2.31 0.80 -22.18
N ILE A 53 2.22 1.28 -20.94
CA ILE A 53 2.04 0.50 -19.72
C ILE A 53 0.64 0.77 -19.19
N ASP A 54 -0.20 -0.26 -19.21
CA ASP A 54 -1.55 -0.19 -18.68
C ASP A 54 -1.52 0.05 -17.16
N ILE A 55 -2.15 1.16 -16.76
CA ILE A 55 -2.33 1.60 -15.39
C ILE A 55 -3.81 1.79 -15.04
N SER A 56 -4.70 1.12 -15.77
CA SER A 56 -6.15 1.26 -15.61
C SER A 56 -6.72 0.47 -14.43
N LEU A 57 -6.01 -0.56 -13.99
CA LEU A 57 -6.35 -1.39 -12.84
C LEU A 57 -5.21 -1.35 -11.82
N LYS A 58 -5.55 -1.20 -10.55
CA LYS A 58 -4.66 -1.46 -9.43
C LYS A 58 -4.54 -2.97 -9.23
N LEU A 59 -3.45 -3.53 -9.75
CA LEU A 59 -3.10 -4.94 -9.59
C LEU A 59 -1.80 -5.08 -8.79
N LEU A 60 -1.73 -6.11 -7.97
CA LEU A 60 -0.48 -6.65 -7.47
C LEU A 60 0.31 -7.29 -8.63
N PRO A 61 1.65 -7.43 -8.50
CA PRO A 61 2.45 -8.08 -9.52
C PRO A 61 2.03 -9.52 -9.82
N SER A 62 1.64 -10.31 -8.80
CA SER A 62 1.15 -11.68 -8.97
C SER A 62 -0.20 -11.73 -9.71
N GLU A 63 -1.14 -10.87 -9.34
CA GLU A 63 -2.43 -10.73 -10.04
C GLU A 63 -2.25 -10.32 -11.51
N SER A 64 -1.23 -9.51 -11.80
CA SER A 64 -0.85 -9.14 -13.16
C SER A 64 -0.35 -10.34 -13.97
N LEU A 65 0.40 -11.27 -13.35
CA LEU A 65 0.77 -12.56 -13.96
C LEU A 65 -0.47 -13.43 -14.21
N ASP A 66 -1.36 -13.56 -13.22
CA ASP A 66 -2.61 -14.32 -13.32
C ASP A 66 -3.49 -13.84 -14.48
N LEU A 67 -3.63 -12.53 -14.61
CA LEU A 67 -4.42 -11.95 -15.70
C LEU A 67 -3.80 -12.24 -17.06
N PHE A 68 -2.46 -12.16 -17.21
CA PHE A 68 -1.80 -12.52 -18.47
C PHE A 68 -1.94 -14.01 -18.79
N ASN A 69 -1.93 -14.85 -17.75
CA ASN A 69 -2.17 -16.28 -17.90
C ASN A 69 -3.59 -16.56 -18.42
N ARG A 70 -4.61 -15.90 -17.85
CA ARG A 70 -6.01 -15.99 -18.32
C ARG A 70 -6.19 -15.47 -19.76
N GLU A 71 -5.43 -14.45 -20.14
CA GLU A 71 -5.41 -13.92 -21.50
C GLU A 71 -4.59 -14.76 -22.48
N ASN A 72 -3.97 -15.85 -22.03
CA ASN A 72 -3.28 -16.85 -22.84
C ASN A 72 -2.16 -16.25 -23.72
N VAL A 73 -1.30 -15.42 -23.11
CA VAL A 73 -0.04 -14.97 -23.73
C VAL A 73 0.91 -16.15 -23.94
N ASP A 74 1.93 -15.97 -24.78
CA ASP A 74 2.92 -17.01 -25.04
C ASP A 74 4.08 -16.98 -24.02
N VAL A 75 4.35 -15.82 -23.41
CA VAL A 75 5.38 -15.62 -22.36
C VAL A 75 5.04 -14.38 -21.52
N ILE A 76 5.41 -14.40 -20.24
CA ILE A 76 5.30 -13.26 -19.34
C ILE A 76 6.70 -12.83 -18.86
N PHE A 77 6.97 -11.52 -18.93
CA PHE A 77 8.14 -10.91 -18.34
C PHE A 77 7.78 -10.17 -17.06
N LEU A 78 8.47 -10.44 -15.96
CA LEU A 78 8.41 -9.65 -14.73
C LEU A 78 9.63 -8.72 -14.69
N LEU A 79 9.39 -7.41 -14.79
CA LEU A 79 10.44 -6.40 -14.72
C LEU A 79 10.42 -5.74 -13.34
N ASN A 80 11.52 -5.83 -12.61
CA ASN A 80 11.67 -5.12 -11.35
C ASN A 80 13.07 -4.50 -11.21
N TYR A 81 13.18 -3.61 -10.22
CA TYR A 81 14.41 -2.92 -9.88
C TYR A 81 14.53 -2.88 -8.35
N GLY A 82 15.03 -3.96 -7.76
CA GLY A 82 15.30 -4.05 -6.33
C GLY A 82 16.36 -3.04 -5.85
N LYS A 83 16.58 -3.02 -4.53
CA LYS A 83 17.66 -2.23 -3.90
C LYS A 83 19.01 -2.94 -4.03
N SER A 84 18.96 -4.26 -4.01
CA SER A 84 20.07 -5.22 -4.19
C SER A 84 19.56 -6.40 -5.01
N ALA A 85 20.47 -7.20 -5.62
CA ALA A 85 20.08 -8.46 -6.26
C ALA A 85 19.26 -9.37 -5.34
N GLU A 86 19.58 -9.42 -4.04
CA GLU A 86 18.82 -10.18 -3.04
C GLU A 86 17.35 -9.73 -2.98
N THR A 87 17.10 -8.44 -2.75
CA THR A 87 15.73 -7.93 -2.64
C THR A 87 14.90 -8.22 -3.87
N GLY A 88 15.51 -8.09 -5.05
CA GLY A 88 14.85 -8.32 -6.32
C GLY A 88 14.53 -9.77 -6.61
N GLN A 89 15.50 -10.65 -6.34
CA GLN A 89 15.35 -12.10 -6.54
C GLN A 89 14.33 -12.67 -5.56
N VAL A 90 14.38 -12.28 -4.28
CA VAL A 90 13.39 -12.64 -3.26
C VAL A 90 12.00 -12.13 -3.63
N PHE A 91 11.89 -10.89 -4.11
CA PHE A 91 10.62 -10.36 -4.61
C PHE A 91 10.07 -11.19 -5.78
N GLY A 92 10.92 -11.47 -6.78
CA GLY A 92 10.52 -12.25 -7.95
C GLY A 92 10.05 -13.66 -7.59
N TYR A 93 10.76 -14.31 -6.66
CA TYR A 93 10.35 -15.59 -6.08
C TYR A 93 8.96 -15.50 -5.46
N LYS A 94 8.72 -14.51 -4.57
CA LYS A 94 7.43 -14.36 -3.87
C LYS A 94 6.28 -14.13 -4.84
N VAL A 95 6.48 -13.27 -5.85
CA VAL A 95 5.49 -13.00 -6.89
C VAL A 95 5.19 -14.26 -7.70
N PHE A 96 6.22 -14.99 -8.13
CA PHE A 96 6.06 -16.22 -8.90
C PHE A 96 5.41 -17.34 -8.08
N ASN A 97 5.84 -17.55 -6.83
CA ASN A 97 5.29 -18.58 -5.96
C ASN A 97 3.79 -18.36 -5.70
N HIS A 98 3.39 -17.10 -5.43
CA HIS A 98 1.98 -16.76 -5.27
C HIS A 98 1.16 -17.01 -6.54
N TYR A 99 1.67 -16.55 -7.69
CA TYR A 99 1.06 -16.84 -8.99
C TYR A 99 0.95 -18.35 -9.23
N PHE A 100 2.01 -19.10 -8.96
CA PHE A 100 2.07 -20.55 -9.15
C PHE A 100 1.03 -21.26 -8.28
N LYS A 101 1.00 -20.96 -6.97
CA LYS A 101 0.02 -21.50 -6.02
C LYS A 101 -1.41 -21.30 -6.49
N HIS A 102 -1.74 -20.11 -6.98
CA HIS A 102 -3.09 -19.81 -7.47
C HIS A 102 -3.48 -20.62 -8.72
N ILE A 103 -2.53 -20.93 -9.62
CA ILE A 103 -2.83 -21.71 -10.84
C ILE A 103 -2.72 -23.23 -10.65
N SER A 104 -1.97 -23.70 -9.65
CA SER A 104 -1.70 -25.12 -9.40
C SER A 104 -2.40 -25.70 -8.16
N ASN A 105 -2.84 -24.84 -7.22
CA ASN A 105 -3.18 -25.19 -5.83
C ASN A 105 -2.04 -25.86 -5.05
N GLU A 106 -0.78 -25.56 -5.41
CA GLU A 106 0.42 -26.14 -4.79
C GLU A 106 1.54 -25.10 -4.67
N ASP A 107 2.37 -25.24 -3.63
CA ASP A 107 3.50 -24.36 -3.41
C ASP A 107 4.76 -24.79 -4.17
N TYR A 108 5.51 -23.83 -4.73
CA TYR A 108 6.66 -24.12 -5.58
C TYR A 108 7.75 -24.92 -4.84
N LEU A 109 7.99 -24.63 -3.56
CA LEU A 109 8.94 -25.38 -2.73
C LEU A 109 8.46 -26.82 -2.51
N ALA A 110 7.18 -27.01 -2.17
CA ALA A 110 6.58 -28.33 -1.95
C ALA A 110 6.69 -29.24 -3.19
N THR A 111 6.77 -28.65 -4.38
CA THR A 111 6.95 -29.40 -5.63
C THR A 111 8.41 -29.81 -5.93
N ASN A 112 9.35 -29.65 -4.99
CA ASN A 112 10.79 -29.77 -5.26
C ASN A 112 11.24 -28.88 -6.43
N HIS A 113 10.68 -27.67 -6.49
CA HIS A 113 10.88 -26.69 -7.56
C HIS A 113 10.39 -27.15 -8.93
N LYS A 114 9.69 -28.29 -9.05
CA LYS A 114 9.20 -28.79 -10.33
C LYS A 114 7.73 -28.45 -10.49
N PRO A 115 7.35 -27.53 -11.39
CA PRO A 115 5.93 -27.22 -11.57
C PRO A 115 5.17 -28.51 -11.95
N LEU A 116 4.31 -28.99 -11.06
CA LEU A 116 3.46 -30.17 -11.28
C LEU A 116 2.32 -29.85 -12.26
N TYR A 117 1.96 -28.56 -12.34
CA TYR A 117 1.10 -28.01 -13.36
C TYR A 117 1.94 -27.55 -14.56
N ASP A 118 1.51 -27.94 -15.76
CA ASP A 118 2.01 -27.35 -17.01
C ASP A 118 1.56 -25.89 -17.07
N SER A 119 2.25 -25.01 -16.34
CA SER A 119 2.22 -23.57 -16.60
C SER A 119 2.72 -23.39 -18.02
N ARG A 120 1.79 -23.50 -18.97
CA ARG A 120 2.04 -23.42 -20.42
C ARG A 120 2.73 -22.11 -20.81
N ILE A 121 2.73 -21.12 -19.92
CA ILE A 121 3.26 -19.79 -20.10
C ILE A 121 4.51 -19.62 -19.23
N PRO A 122 5.70 -19.50 -19.85
CA PRO A 122 6.93 -19.12 -19.17
C PRO A 122 6.85 -17.78 -18.47
N VAL A 123 7.42 -17.69 -17.27
CA VAL A 123 7.65 -16.42 -16.56
C VAL A 123 9.15 -16.16 -16.49
N ILE A 124 9.58 -15.04 -17.07
CA ILE A 124 10.99 -14.62 -17.09
C ILE A 124 11.10 -13.31 -16.31
N GLN A 125 11.90 -13.29 -15.26
CA GLN A 125 12.21 -12.08 -14.53
C GLN A 125 13.47 -11.41 -15.11
N ILE A 126 13.43 -10.10 -15.25
CA ILE A 126 14.61 -9.26 -15.48
C ILE A 126 14.71 -8.31 -14.29
N GLU A 127 15.79 -8.46 -13.52
CA GLU A 127 16.02 -7.74 -12.29
C GLU A 127 17.20 -6.77 -12.41
N ARG A 128 16.95 -5.50 -12.02
CA ARG A 128 17.92 -4.39 -11.97
C ARG A 128 18.82 -4.28 -13.20
N PRO A 129 18.26 -4.26 -14.42
CA PRO A 129 19.05 -4.07 -15.64
C PRO A 129 19.92 -2.81 -15.53
N GLY A 130 21.16 -2.90 -16.00
CA GLY A 130 22.13 -1.79 -15.94
C GLY A 130 23.05 -1.79 -14.72
N GLU A 131 22.74 -2.56 -13.67
CA GLU A 131 23.62 -2.77 -12.53
C GLU A 131 24.64 -3.90 -12.79
N GLU A 132 25.74 -3.94 -12.03
CA GLU A 132 26.74 -5.02 -12.13
C GLU A 132 26.16 -6.39 -11.74
N ASP A 133 25.20 -6.40 -10.81
CA ASP A 133 24.49 -7.58 -10.31
C ASP A 133 23.14 -7.81 -11.01
N ALA A 134 22.89 -7.13 -12.14
CA ALA A 134 21.69 -7.33 -12.94
C ALA A 134 21.51 -8.80 -13.31
N SER A 135 20.27 -9.31 -13.24
CA SER A 135 20.01 -10.73 -13.47
C SER A 135 18.79 -11.01 -14.33
N ILE A 136 18.81 -12.18 -14.98
CA ILE A 136 17.69 -12.76 -15.70
C ILE A 136 17.41 -14.14 -15.12
N ILE A 137 16.14 -14.40 -14.79
CA ILE A 137 15.70 -15.65 -14.15
C ILE A 137 14.54 -16.20 -14.95
N SER A 138 14.65 -17.46 -15.39
CA SER A 138 13.51 -18.21 -15.91
C SER A 138 12.93 -19.04 -14.77
N TRP A 139 11.71 -18.71 -14.37
CA TRP A 139 10.99 -19.43 -13.30
C TRP A 139 10.37 -20.75 -13.79
N ASN A 140 10.54 -21.10 -15.07
CA ASN A 140 10.08 -22.35 -15.66
C ASN A 140 11.22 -23.37 -15.73
N VAL A 141 11.07 -24.50 -15.03
CA VAL A 141 12.10 -25.55 -14.96
C VAL A 141 12.33 -26.26 -16.30
N VAL A 142 11.29 -26.51 -17.09
CA VAL A 142 11.45 -27.17 -18.39
C VAL A 142 12.31 -26.32 -19.32
N LEU A 143 12.06 -25.00 -19.33
CA LEU A 143 12.91 -24.06 -20.06
C LEU A 143 14.35 -24.06 -19.53
N ASN A 144 14.55 -24.12 -18.21
CA ASN A 144 15.89 -24.18 -17.61
C ASN A 144 16.64 -25.47 -18.01
N GLU A 145 15.96 -26.62 -18.01
CA GLU A 145 16.52 -27.90 -18.46
C GLU A 145 16.90 -27.83 -19.94
N GLU A 146 16.05 -27.26 -20.80
CA GLU A 146 16.33 -27.09 -22.24
C GLU A 146 17.54 -26.15 -22.47
N LEU A 147 17.52 -24.94 -21.88
CA LEU A 147 18.61 -23.96 -21.95
C LEU A 147 19.95 -24.56 -21.52
N SER A 148 19.95 -25.41 -20.49
CA SER A 148 21.16 -26.07 -19.96
C SER A 148 21.62 -27.28 -20.78
N SER A 149 20.75 -27.90 -21.57
CA SER A 149 21.02 -29.12 -22.35
C SER A 149 21.61 -28.84 -23.74
N SER A 150 21.74 -27.58 -24.14
CA SER A 150 22.16 -27.09 -25.45
C SER A 150 23.65 -27.36 -25.78
N LYS A 151 24.04 -28.64 -25.89
CA LYS A 151 25.17 -29.07 -26.73
C LYS A 151 24.71 -29.18 -28.18
N GLU A 152 24.89 -28.10 -28.93
CA GLU A 152 25.12 -28.00 -30.38
C GLU A 152 24.21 -28.75 -31.39
N SER A 153 23.12 -29.45 -31.01
CA SER A 153 22.37 -30.25 -32.00
C SER A 153 20.87 -30.50 -31.79
N LYS A 154 20.18 -29.79 -30.90
CA LYS A 154 18.70 -29.76 -30.93
C LYS A 154 18.20 -28.35 -30.63
N ARG A 155 17.97 -27.59 -31.69
CA ARG A 155 17.16 -26.37 -31.68
C ARG A 155 15.71 -26.80 -31.40
N SER A 156 15.35 -27.06 -30.14
CA SER A 156 13.99 -27.51 -29.80
C SER A 156 13.00 -26.40 -30.13
N LEU A 157 12.03 -26.73 -30.98
CA LEU A 157 10.77 -26.00 -31.07
C LEU A 157 10.13 -26.07 -29.69
N LEU A 158 10.08 -24.96 -28.95
CA LEU A 158 9.20 -24.87 -27.81
C LEU A 158 7.77 -24.88 -28.35
N GLY A 159 7.13 -26.03 -28.19
CA GLY A 159 5.70 -26.21 -28.38
C GLY A 159 4.99 -25.40 -27.31
N LEU A 160 4.86 -24.10 -27.55
CA LEU A 160 3.94 -23.22 -26.84
C LEU A 160 2.58 -23.91 -26.81
N GLY A 161 1.91 -23.88 -25.67
CA GLY A 161 0.71 -24.65 -25.33
C GLY A 161 -0.56 -24.47 -26.20
N LYS A 162 -0.42 -24.12 -27.47
CA LYS A 162 -1.40 -24.31 -28.54
C LYS A 162 -1.08 -25.62 -29.27
N LYS A 163 -1.98 -26.59 -29.16
CA LYS A 163 -1.93 -27.89 -29.86
C LYS A 163 -1.78 -27.80 -31.39
N ASP A 164 -1.93 -26.60 -31.98
CA ASP A 164 -2.05 -26.36 -33.42
C ASP A 164 -1.19 -25.18 -33.92
N MET A 165 0.02 -24.98 -33.38
CA MET A 165 0.95 -24.01 -33.96
C MET A 165 1.70 -24.65 -35.13
N ASP A 166 1.59 -24.05 -36.32
CA ASP A 166 2.29 -24.50 -37.54
C ASP A 166 3.80 -24.57 -37.28
N ASP A 167 4.41 -25.73 -37.53
CA ASP A 167 5.86 -26.01 -37.39
C ASP A 167 6.74 -24.98 -38.14
N SER A 168 6.15 -24.21 -39.06
CA SER A 168 6.81 -23.13 -39.80
C SER A 168 7.11 -21.86 -38.97
N ILE A 169 6.53 -21.71 -37.77
CA ILE A 169 6.71 -20.56 -36.85
C ILE A 169 7.23 -21.04 -35.49
N ALA A 170 8.31 -21.83 -35.50
CA ALA A 170 9.06 -22.17 -34.29
C ALA A 170 9.72 -20.93 -33.69
N PHE A 171 9.24 -20.44 -32.55
CA PHE A 171 9.94 -19.40 -31.81
C PHE A 171 11.07 -19.99 -30.97
N ASN A 172 12.28 -19.44 -31.08
CA ASN A 172 13.44 -19.88 -30.31
C ASN A 172 13.60 -19.01 -29.05
N PHE A 173 13.08 -19.50 -27.91
CA PHE A 173 13.26 -18.81 -26.63
C PHE A 173 14.73 -18.69 -26.22
N GLU A 174 15.59 -19.65 -26.58
CA GLU A 174 17.02 -19.55 -26.27
C GLU A 174 17.62 -18.32 -26.94
N GLU A 175 17.25 -18.04 -28.19
CA GLU A 175 17.72 -16.85 -28.92
C GLU A 175 17.22 -15.56 -28.28
N LEU A 176 15.95 -15.51 -27.85
CA LEU A 176 15.42 -14.36 -27.11
C LEU A 176 16.18 -14.15 -25.80
N PHE A 177 16.35 -15.21 -25.01
CA PHE A 177 16.98 -15.19 -23.70
C PHE A 177 18.45 -14.76 -23.82
N ASP A 178 19.21 -15.33 -24.76
CA ASP A 178 20.59 -14.95 -25.04
C ASP A 178 20.71 -13.52 -25.57
N ARG A 179 19.77 -13.07 -26.41
CA ARG A 179 19.74 -11.69 -26.89
C ARG A 179 19.46 -10.70 -25.77
N LEU A 180 18.57 -11.03 -24.82
CA LEU A 180 18.33 -10.20 -23.63
C LEU A 180 19.57 -10.15 -22.75
N LYS A 181 20.18 -11.29 -22.41
CA LYS A 181 21.44 -11.36 -21.66
C LYS A 181 22.53 -10.48 -22.27
N ALA A 182 22.76 -10.60 -23.57
CA ALA A 182 23.81 -9.86 -24.26
C ALA A 182 23.49 -8.35 -24.38
N SER A 183 22.24 -7.99 -24.67
CA SER A 183 21.86 -6.57 -24.87
C SER A 183 21.72 -5.76 -23.59
N LEU A 184 21.44 -6.44 -22.47
CA LEU A 184 21.19 -5.83 -21.17
C LEU A 184 22.32 -6.14 -20.15
N ASN A 185 23.32 -6.94 -20.53
CA ASN A 185 24.42 -7.39 -19.68
C ASN A 185 23.93 -8.08 -18.40
N LEU A 186 23.04 -9.08 -18.55
CA LEU A 186 22.40 -9.77 -17.43
C LEU A 186 23.13 -11.05 -17.07
N ASN A 187 23.26 -11.29 -15.76
CA ASN A 187 23.70 -12.57 -15.21
C ASN A 187 22.52 -13.56 -15.19
N GLU A 188 22.72 -14.75 -15.74
CA GLU A 188 21.73 -15.82 -15.62
C GLU A 188 21.76 -16.38 -14.20
N VAL A 189 20.62 -16.37 -13.51
CA VAL A 189 20.47 -16.93 -12.16
C VAL A 189 19.34 -17.96 -12.18
N ARG A 190 19.59 -19.13 -11.61
CA ARG A 190 18.60 -20.20 -11.57
C ARG A 190 17.66 -20.08 -10.35
N PRO A 191 16.38 -20.46 -10.47
CA PRO A 191 15.46 -20.49 -9.33
C PRO A 191 16.00 -21.29 -8.13
N GLU A 192 16.68 -22.42 -8.36
CA GLU A 192 17.24 -23.25 -7.29
C GLU A 192 18.37 -22.55 -6.53
N GLU A 193 19.13 -21.67 -7.21
CA GLU A 193 20.16 -20.87 -6.55
C GLU A 193 19.54 -19.81 -5.62
N ILE A 194 18.40 -19.23 -6.01
CA ILE A 194 17.66 -18.27 -5.19
C ILE A 194 17.08 -18.99 -3.97
N VAL A 195 16.39 -20.12 -4.19
CA VAL A 195 15.78 -20.88 -3.10
C VAL A 195 16.82 -21.38 -2.12
N SER A 196 17.89 -22.03 -2.58
CA SER A 196 18.93 -22.56 -1.69
C SER A 196 19.65 -21.46 -0.89
N LYS A 197 19.72 -20.24 -1.44
CA LYS A 197 20.39 -19.11 -0.80
C LYS A 197 19.51 -18.39 0.23
N TYR A 198 18.20 -18.32 0.00
CA TYR A 198 17.30 -17.46 0.78
C TYR A 198 16.16 -18.22 1.52
N PHE A 199 15.87 -19.46 1.14
CA PHE A 199 14.71 -20.25 1.57
C PHE A 199 15.06 -21.74 1.75
N SER A 200 16.25 -22.08 2.24
CA SER A 200 16.62 -23.48 2.48
C SER A 200 16.02 -23.99 3.80
N GLU A 201 15.73 -25.30 3.88
CA GLU A 201 15.21 -25.93 5.11
C GLU A 201 16.12 -25.70 6.33
N ASP A 202 17.43 -25.59 6.13
CA ASP A 202 18.38 -25.32 7.20
C ASP A 202 18.22 -23.89 7.73
N ILE A 203 17.96 -22.91 6.85
CA ILE A 203 17.69 -21.51 7.24
C ILE A 203 16.34 -21.41 7.96
N GLU A 204 15.32 -22.11 7.47
CA GLU A 204 13.99 -22.10 8.10
C GLU A 204 14.02 -22.71 9.51
N LYS A 205 14.74 -23.82 9.71
CA LYS A 205 14.91 -24.44 11.04
C LYS A 205 15.73 -23.56 11.99
N GLU A 206 16.81 -22.94 11.50
CA GLU A 206 17.59 -21.99 12.30
C GLU A 206 16.74 -20.77 12.71
N ASP A 207 15.87 -20.28 11.81
CA ASP A 207 14.96 -19.17 12.09
C ASP A 207 13.87 -19.57 13.11
N GLU A 208 13.28 -20.76 13.00
CA GLU A 208 12.29 -21.29 13.95
C GLU A 208 12.87 -21.50 15.35
N GLU A 209 14.03 -22.17 15.46
CA GLU A 209 14.72 -22.38 16.75
C GLU A 209 15.11 -21.03 17.38
N SER A 210 15.64 -20.10 16.58
CA SER A 210 15.94 -18.75 17.03
C SER A 210 14.69 -18.00 17.49
N PHE A 211 13.55 -18.18 16.82
CA PHE A 211 12.30 -17.51 17.16
C PHE A 211 11.71 -18.02 18.48
N GLU A 212 11.68 -19.34 18.69
CA GLU A 212 11.25 -19.92 19.96
C GLU A 212 12.09 -19.38 21.14
N ASP A 213 13.41 -19.29 20.96
CA ASP A 213 14.31 -18.75 21.97
C ASP A 213 14.09 -17.25 22.21
N ILE A 214 13.82 -16.47 21.15
CA ILE A 214 13.45 -15.05 21.25
C ILE A 214 12.14 -14.91 22.02
N LEU A 215 11.09 -15.64 21.65
CA LEU A 215 9.81 -15.60 22.35
C LEU A 215 9.92 -15.93 23.83
N LYS A 216 10.66 -16.99 24.18
CA LYS A 216 10.95 -17.39 25.57
C LYS A 216 11.75 -16.34 26.34
N THR A 217 12.48 -15.47 25.65
CA THR A 217 13.30 -14.40 26.26
C THR A 217 12.52 -13.09 26.43
N TYR A 218 11.56 -12.81 25.53
CA TYR A 218 10.86 -11.52 25.46
C TYR A 218 9.50 -11.51 26.15
N PHE A 219 8.78 -12.64 26.18
CA PHE A 219 7.42 -12.71 26.70
C PHE A 219 7.30 -13.79 27.78
N ASP A 220 6.67 -13.46 28.91
CA ASP A 220 6.02 -14.48 29.73
C ASP A 220 4.88 -15.02 28.86
N LEU A 221 5.15 -16.10 28.13
CA LEU A 221 4.24 -16.65 27.14
C LEU A 221 2.91 -16.98 27.81
N ASP A 222 1.91 -16.14 27.56
CA ASP A 222 0.53 -16.46 27.85
C ASP A 222 0.11 -17.60 26.93
N GLU A 223 -0.05 -18.79 27.51
CA GLU A 223 -0.41 -20.00 26.76
C GLU A 223 -1.74 -19.87 26.01
N SER A 224 -2.57 -18.88 26.37
CA SER A 224 -3.85 -18.59 25.72
C SER A 224 -3.76 -17.63 24.51
N SER A 225 -2.59 -17.04 24.26
CA SER A 225 -2.38 -16.07 23.18
C SER A 225 -1.76 -16.70 21.94
N ASN A 226 -2.26 -16.34 20.75
CA ASN A 226 -1.70 -16.78 19.48
C ASN A 226 -0.55 -15.87 19.04
N TYR A 227 0.65 -16.43 18.83
CA TYR A 227 1.81 -15.69 18.33
C TYR A 227 2.12 -16.08 16.90
N THR A 228 2.35 -15.06 16.09
CA THR A 228 2.76 -15.18 14.68
C THR A 228 3.97 -14.30 14.43
N TYR A 229 4.80 -14.68 13.47
CA TYR A 229 5.93 -13.87 13.07
C TYR A 229 6.18 -13.91 11.57
N ARG A 230 6.86 -12.87 11.07
CA ARG A 230 7.25 -12.79 9.66
C ARG A 230 8.61 -12.15 9.49
N LYS A 231 9.53 -12.91 8.89
CA LYS A 231 10.85 -12.41 8.49
C LYS A 231 10.77 -11.58 7.21
N ILE A 232 11.45 -10.43 7.23
CA ILE A 232 11.55 -9.52 6.09
C ILE A 232 13.02 -9.49 5.65
N HIS A 233 13.26 -9.94 4.42
CA HIS A 233 14.60 -10.02 3.82
C HIS A 233 14.96 -8.76 3.04
N GLY A 234 16.26 -8.46 2.97
CA GLY A 234 16.79 -7.38 2.15
C GLY A 234 16.32 -5.99 2.58
N VAL A 235 16.18 -5.80 3.89
CA VAL A 235 15.94 -4.48 4.47
C VAL A 235 17.30 -3.80 4.64
N SER A 236 17.37 -2.48 4.50
CA SER A 236 18.59 -1.73 4.85
C SER A 236 18.38 -1.04 6.19
N PRO A 237 19.41 -0.89 7.04
CA PRO A 237 19.27 -0.14 8.29
C PRO A 237 18.73 1.28 8.08
N GLY A 238 17.82 1.71 8.95
CA GLY A 238 17.14 3.00 8.92
C GLY A 238 15.94 3.07 7.95
N GLU A 239 15.56 1.99 7.30
CA GLU A 239 14.39 1.98 6.41
C GLU A 239 13.10 1.86 7.21
N ASN A 240 12.09 2.66 6.84
CA ASN A 240 10.74 2.47 7.33
C ASN A 240 10.20 1.09 6.93
N ILE A 241 9.39 0.52 7.80
CA ILE A 241 8.67 -0.73 7.59
C ILE A 241 7.19 -0.38 7.48
N PHE A 242 6.64 -0.59 6.29
CA PHE A 242 5.22 -0.41 6.03
C PHE A 242 4.51 -1.76 6.11
N VAL A 243 3.37 -1.79 6.79
CA VAL A 243 2.43 -2.91 6.77
C VAL A 243 1.08 -2.38 6.31
N ASN A 244 0.56 -2.94 5.21
CA ASN A 244 -0.66 -2.48 4.55
C ASN A 244 -0.71 -0.96 4.25
N GLY A 245 0.46 -0.33 4.10
CA GLY A 245 0.58 1.09 3.79
C GLY A 245 0.80 2.01 5.01
N ILE A 246 0.77 1.49 6.23
CA ILE A 246 1.04 2.24 7.47
C ILE A 246 2.47 1.96 7.93
N VAL A 247 3.20 2.99 8.33
CA VAL A 247 4.54 2.85 8.92
C VAL A 247 4.38 2.30 10.35
N VAL A 248 4.85 1.07 10.57
CA VAL A 248 4.76 0.40 11.89
C VAL A 248 6.08 0.42 12.66
N GLY A 249 7.13 0.98 12.05
CA GLY A 249 8.46 1.02 12.62
C GLY A 249 9.56 1.23 11.60
N SER A 250 10.80 1.04 12.02
CA SER A 250 11.99 1.15 11.18
C SER A 250 12.97 0.00 11.46
N SER A 251 13.85 -0.28 10.51
CA SER A 251 14.89 -1.30 10.65
C SER A 251 16.15 -0.76 11.32
N GLU A 252 16.79 -1.58 12.12
CA GLU A 252 18.16 -1.35 12.63
C GLU A 252 19.19 -2.28 11.96
N GLY A 253 18.72 -3.34 11.28
CA GLY A 253 19.56 -4.35 10.62
C GLY A 253 19.15 -4.67 9.18
N GLU A 254 19.87 -5.63 8.59
CA GLU A 254 19.64 -6.08 7.20
C GLU A 254 18.50 -7.12 7.06
N SER A 255 18.07 -7.68 8.20
CA SER A 255 16.94 -8.61 8.32
C SER A 255 16.17 -8.27 9.60
N VAL A 256 14.86 -8.10 9.46
CA VAL A 256 13.95 -7.78 10.57
C VAL A 256 12.85 -8.83 10.68
N ILE A 257 12.32 -9.04 11.87
CA ILE A 257 11.23 -9.99 12.12
C ILE A 257 10.09 -9.24 12.79
N LEU A 258 8.93 -9.22 12.14
CA LEU A 258 7.69 -8.73 12.75
C LEU A 258 7.14 -9.82 13.67
N ILE A 259 6.72 -9.44 14.87
CA ILE A 259 6.06 -10.34 15.83
C ILE A 259 4.68 -9.79 16.11
N ALA A 260 3.65 -10.63 16.00
CA ALA A 260 2.29 -10.28 16.34
C ALA A 260 1.67 -11.26 17.35
N GLN A 261 0.97 -10.71 18.34
CA GLN A 261 0.20 -11.45 19.34
C GLN A 261 -1.29 -11.17 19.12
N ASN A 262 -2.08 -12.22 18.93
CA ASN A 262 -3.52 -12.13 18.61
C ASN A 262 -3.81 -11.17 17.43
N GLY A 263 -2.90 -11.19 16.45
CA GLY A 263 -2.93 -10.35 15.25
C GLY A 263 -2.41 -8.91 15.44
N ILE A 264 -2.08 -8.46 16.65
CA ILE A 264 -1.51 -7.12 16.87
C ILE A 264 0.00 -7.21 16.81
N ILE A 265 0.68 -6.39 16.00
CA ILE A 265 2.14 -6.35 15.97
C ILE A 265 2.65 -5.79 17.30
N ILE A 266 3.43 -6.56 18.04
CA ILE A 266 3.92 -6.17 19.37
C ILE A 266 5.41 -5.88 19.40
N ASP A 267 6.18 -6.32 18.39
CA ASP A 267 7.62 -6.09 18.33
C ASP A 267 8.18 -6.21 16.90
N ILE A 268 9.36 -5.63 16.70
CA ILE A 268 10.18 -5.76 15.49
C ILE A 268 11.60 -6.12 15.92
N ILE A 269 12.00 -7.38 15.76
CA ILE A 269 13.38 -7.80 16.05
C ILE A 269 14.33 -7.19 15.01
N ASN A 270 15.45 -6.65 15.48
CA ASN A 270 16.40 -5.83 14.71
C ASN A 270 15.73 -4.59 14.09
N GLY A 271 14.71 -4.05 14.74
CA GLY A 271 14.04 -2.82 14.36
C GLY A 271 13.49 -2.08 15.57
N VAL A 272 12.87 -0.94 15.31
CA VAL A 272 12.20 -0.11 16.29
C VAL A 272 10.72 -0.06 15.95
N LEU A 273 9.86 -0.48 16.88
CA LEU A 273 8.40 -0.42 16.73
C LEU A 273 7.91 1.03 16.86
N LYS A 274 7.08 1.50 15.93
CA LYS A 274 6.31 2.75 16.04
C LYS A 274 4.93 2.42 16.60
N VAL A 275 4.77 2.56 17.93
CA VAL A 275 3.55 2.18 18.67
C VAL A 275 2.29 2.77 18.03
N HIS A 276 2.31 4.08 17.76
CA HIS A 276 1.16 4.76 17.16
C HIS A 276 0.80 4.24 15.76
N GLY A 277 1.80 3.82 14.97
CA GLY A 277 1.56 3.18 13.67
C GLY A 277 0.89 1.81 13.80
N VAL A 278 1.24 1.03 14.83
CA VAL A 278 0.58 -0.24 15.15
C VAL A 278 -0.85 -0.02 15.63
N GLU A 279 -1.09 0.98 16.48
CA GLU A 279 -2.42 1.35 16.95
C GLU A 279 -3.34 1.67 15.76
N LYS A 280 -2.84 2.46 14.79
CA LYS A 280 -3.53 2.77 13.53
C LYS A 280 -3.75 1.56 12.63
N LEU A 281 -2.79 0.62 12.57
CA LEU A 281 -2.92 -0.60 11.79
C LEU A 281 -3.97 -1.56 12.35
N GLY A 282 -4.04 -1.68 13.68
CA GLY A 282 -4.90 -2.65 14.36
C GLY A 282 -4.48 -4.11 14.14
N ARG A 283 -5.46 -5.01 14.16
CA ARG A 283 -5.23 -6.46 14.01
C ARG A 283 -4.99 -6.83 12.55
N VAL A 284 -3.95 -7.62 12.32
CA VAL A 284 -3.54 -8.12 11.02
C VAL A 284 -3.14 -9.59 11.07
N ASP A 285 -3.28 -10.26 9.93
CA ASP A 285 -2.69 -11.57 9.69
C ASP A 285 -1.34 -11.36 8.98
N LEU A 286 -0.23 -11.63 9.67
CA LEU A 286 1.10 -11.44 9.13
C LEU A 286 1.35 -12.25 7.85
N ASN A 287 0.62 -13.35 7.60
CA ASN A 287 0.69 -14.11 6.35
C ASN A 287 0.20 -13.28 5.15
N ARG A 288 -0.86 -12.48 5.37
CA ARG A 288 -1.62 -11.82 4.32
C ARG A 288 -1.22 -10.37 4.10
N VAL A 289 -0.57 -9.74 5.08
CA VAL A 289 -0.21 -8.31 4.95
C VAL A 289 0.77 -8.05 3.81
N ILE A 290 0.66 -6.86 3.22
CA ILE A 290 1.65 -6.35 2.28
C ILE A 290 2.70 -5.60 3.09
N VAL A 291 3.95 -6.08 3.02
CA VAL A 291 5.09 -5.43 3.66
C VAL A 291 5.94 -4.72 2.62
N LYS A 292 6.30 -3.46 2.88
CA LYS A 292 7.27 -2.69 2.08
C LYS A 292 8.32 -2.08 2.99
N THR A 293 9.53 -1.87 2.45
CA THR A 293 10.60 -1.23 3.20
C THR A 293 11.28 -0.11 2.42
N GLY A 294 11.70 0.92 3.15
CA GLY A 294 12.35 2.11 2.62
C GLY A 294 11.38 3.03 1.87
N LEU A 295 11.94 3.95 1.10
CA LEU A 295 11.14 4.95 0.39
C LEU A 295 10.25 4.34 -0.69
N LEU A 296 9.02 4.84 -0.77
CA LEU A 296 8.02 4.48 -1.77
C LEU A 296 8.46 4.85 -3.20
N ARG A 297 9.30 5.90 -3.34
CA ARG A 297 9.99 6.29 -4.57
C ARG A 297 11.30 7.02 -4.23
N LYS A 298 12.43 6.54 -4.77
CA LYS A 298 13.80 6.99 -4.42
C LYS A 298 14.39 8.06 -5.37
N SER A 299 13.79 8.31 -6.53
CA SER A 299 14.39 9.21 -7.52
C SER A 299 14.34 10.66 -7.03
N SER A 300 15.50 11.33 -6.98
CA SER A 300 15.60 12.75 -6.62
C SER A 300 15.41 13.69 -7.82
N ASP A 301 15.53 13.17 -9.04
CA ASP A 301 15.33 13.91 -10.29
C ASP A 301 13.98 13.56 -10.93
N ILE A 302 12.89 13.82 -10.18
CA ILE A 302 11.53 13.63 -10.67
C ILE A 302 11.03 14.95 -11.25
N SER A 303 10.60 14.91 -12.51
CA SER A 303 9.83 15.98 -13.15
C SER A 303 8.36 15.56 -13.19
N PRO A 304 7.53 15.93 -12.19
CA PRO A 304 6.15 15.47 -12.13
C PRO A 304 5.34 16.05 -13.30
N ARG A 305 4.50 15.23 -13.92
CA ARG A 305 3.64 15.67 -15.02
C ARG A 305 2.19 15.82 -14.56
N ILE A 306 1.65 17.03 -14.71
CA ILE A 306 0.21 17.28 -14.54
C ILE A 306 -0.53 16.81 -15.79
N LEU A 307 -1.51 15.93 -15.60
CA LEU A 307 -2.37 15.38 -16.65
C LEU A 307 -3.42 16.39 -17.09
N SER A 308 -3.76 16.37 -18.38
CA SER A 308 -4.93 17.11 -18.87
C SER A 308 -6.23 16.37 -18.52
N LYS A 309 -7.36 17.09 -18.50
CA LYS A 309 -8.70 16.49 -18.33
C LYS A 309 -9.07 15.47 -19.43
N GLU A 310 -8.32 15.41 -20.52
CA GLU A 310 -8.48 14.43 -21.60
C GLU A 310 -7.68 13.15 -21.30
N ASP A 311 -6.45 13.29 -20.78
CA ASP A 311 -5.59 12.16 -20.38
C ASP A 311 -6.22 11.34 -19.24
N VAL A 312 -6.87 12.01 -18.28
CA VAL A 312 -7.52 11.36 -17.12
C VAL A 312 -8.68 10.43 -17.54
N LYS A 313 -9.34 10.70 -18.68
CA LYS A 313 -10.53 9.95 -19.13
C LYS A 313 -10.21 8.66 -19.88
N ILE A 314 -9.00 8.52 -20.41
CA ILE A 314 -8.71 7.48 -21.42
C ILE A 314 -8.46 6.10 -20.77
N ASN A 315 -8.13 6.05 -19.48
CA ASN A 315 -7.52 4.85 -18.86
C ASN A 315 -8.17 4.38 -17.56
N ASP A 316 -9.47 4.57 -17.34
CA ASP A 316 -10.02 4.42 -15.99
C ASP A 316 -11.15 3.40 -15.83
N ALA A 317 -10.80 2.11 -15.95
CA ALA A 317 -11.69 1.02 -15.56
C ALA A 317 -12.10 1.12 -14.08
N GLU A 318 -11.23 1.66 -13.22
CA GLU A 318 -11.53 1.93 -11.80
C GLU A 318 -12.64 2.97 -11.60
N SER A 319 -12.77 3.99 -12.46
CA SER A 319 -13.88 4.96 -12.33
C SER A 319 -15.26 4.31 -12.44
N ILE A 320 -15.36 3.16 -13.09
CA ILE A 320 -16.59 2.36 -13.19
C ILE A 320 -16.79 1.53 -11.91
N LEU A 321 -15.72 1.05 -11.29
CA LEU A 321 -15.79 0.29 -10.04
C LEU A 321 -16.24 1.17 -8.85
N TYR A 322 -15.88 2.46 -8.88
CA TYR A 322 -16.24 3.44 -7.84
C TYR A 322 -17.37 4.39 -8.28
N SER A 323 -18.10 4.07 -9.35
CA SER A 323 -19.13 4.97 -9.89
C SER A 323 -20.38 5.10 -9.03
N ASP A 324 -20.63 4.12 -8.16
CA ASP A 324 -21.85 4.07 -7.35
C ASP A 324 -21.78 5.02 -6.14
N ASP A 325 -20.58 5.44 -5.74
CA ASP A 325 -20.37 6.32 -4.58
C ASP A 325 -20.34 7.81 -4.93
N ILE A 326 -20.16 8.19 -6.20
CA ILE A 326 -19.86 9.57 -6.61
C ILE A 326 -20.61 9.94 -7.88
N SER A 327 -21.40 11.02 -7.85
CA SER A 327 -22.13 11.46 -9.04
C SER A 327 -21.15 11.85 -10.16
N GLN A 328 -21.53 11.61 -11.42
CA GLN A 328 -20.74 12.04 -12.58
C GLN A 328 -21.05 13.49 -13.00
N ASP A 329 -21.76 14.26 -12.16
CA ASP A 329 -22.06 15.65 -12.47
C ASP A 329 -20.76 16.46 -12.50
N LYS A 330 -20.63 17.29 -13.54
CA LYS A 330 -19.50 18.21 -13.72
C LYS A 330 -19.80 19.58 -13.14
N ASN A 331 -21.07 19.82 -12.81
CA ASN A 331 -21.57 21.04 -12.20
C ASN A 331 -21.71 20.83 -10.69
N SER A 332 -20.70 20.27 -10.05
CA SER A 332 -20.65 20.12 -8.60
C SER A 332 -19.21 20.30 -8.11
N PHE A 333 -19.06 20.53 -6.81
CA PHE A 333 -17.78 20.55 -6.11
C PHE A 333 -17.66 19.30 -5.25
N LYS A 334 -16.65 18.48 -5.53
CA LYS A 334 -16.46 17.17 -4.88
C LYS A 334 -15.28 17.18 -3.92
N ILE A 335 -15.53 16.76 -2.69
CA ILE A 335 -14.56 16.74 -1.61
C ILE A 335 -14.47 15.32 -1.06
N ALA A 336 -13.25 14.82 -0.88
CA ALA A 336 -13.00 13.53 -0.24
C ALA A 336 -12.35 13.72 1.13
N TYR A 337 -12.64 12.84 2.06
CA TYR A 337 -11.94 12.68 3.33
C TYR A 337 -11.09 11.41 3.28
N VAL A 338 -9.81 11.53 3.65
CA VAL A 338 -8.84 10.44 3.61
C VAL A 338 -8.07 10.40 4.91
N ASP A 339 -8.12 9.24 5.54
CA ASP A 339 -7.52 9.02 6.84
C ASP A 339 -6.64 7.77 6.85
N HIS A 340 -5.48 7.90 7.50
CA HIS A 340 -4.47 6.88 7.83
C HIS A 340 -3.91 6.00 6.70
N THR A 341 -4.50 5.92 5.50
CA THR A 341 -3.91 5.20 4.36
C THR A 341 -4.15 5.90 3.02
N ALA A 342 -3.05 6.24 2.33
CA ALA A 342 -3.10 6.80 0.97
C ALA A 342 -3.10 5.71 -0.14
N TYR A 343 -3.29 4.43 0.21
CA TYR A 343 -3.10 3.31 -0.73
C TYR A 343 -4.10 3.33 -1.91
N ASP A 344 -5.25 3.96 -1.74
CA ASP A 344 -6.32 4.11 -2.74
C ASP A 344 -6.53 5.54 -3.24
N ILE A 345 -5.56 6.45 -3.02
CA ILE A 345 -5.75 7.88 -3.32
C ILE A 345 -6.13 8.18 -4.78
N TYR A 346 -5.78 7.29 -5.73
CA TYR A 346 -6.13 7.44 -7.14
C TYR A 346 -7.64 7.44 -7.40
N LYS A 347 -8.48 6.91 -6.49
CA LYS A 347 -9.94 6.98 -6.64
C LYS A 347 -10.45 8.43 -6.63
N PHE A 348 -9.70 9.33 -5.99
CA PHE A 348 -10.05 10.74 -5.88
C PHE A 348 -9.47 11.62 -6.99
N LYS A 349 -8.90 11.03 -8.04
CA LYS A 349 -8.26 11.78 -9.15
C LYS A 349 -9.20 12.66 -10.00
N ASN A 350 -10.49 12.61 -9.75
CA ASN A 350 -11.52 13.44 -10.40
C ASN A 350 -12.24 14.38 -9.41
N PHE A 351 -11.74 14.51 -8.18
CA PHE A 351 -12.28 15.40 -7.16
C PHE A 351 -11.77 16.83 -7.34
N ASP A 352 -12.39 17.76 -6.63
CA ASP A 352 -11.98 19.16 -6.61
C ASP A 352 -11.10 19.49 -5.39
N LEU A 353 -11.21 18.70 -4.32
CA LEU A 353 -10.45 18.83 -3.08
C LEU A 353 -10.36 17.49 -2.34
N VAL A 354 -9.25 17.23 -1.66
CA VAL A 354 -9.11 16.10 -0.73
C VAL A 354 -8.63 16.59 0.64
N ILE A 355 -9.32 16.18 1.70
CA ILE A 355 -8.93 16.41 3.09
C ILE A 355 -8.15 15.19 3.55
N THR A 356 -6.95 15.40 4.09
CA THR A 356 -6.07 14.31 4.50
C THR A 356 -5.70 14.45 5.96
N ILE A 357 -5.75 13.36 6.71
CA ILE A 357 -5.36 13.32 8.12
C ILE A 357 -4.08 12.50 8.28
N GLY A 358 -3.14 13.06 9.03
CA GLY A 358 -1.82 12.51 9.28
C GLY A 358 -0.76 12.96 8.28
N ASP A 359 0.48 13.05 8.78
CA ASP A 359 1.65 13.54 8.06
C ASP A 359 1.98 12.71 6.81
N ASP A 360 2.07 11.39 6.93
CA ASP A 360 2.43 10.53 5.80
C ASP A 360 1.31 10.40 4.77
N THR A 361 0.06 10.31 5.23
CA THR A 361 -1.12 10.32 4.37
C THR A 361 -1.13 11.59 3.54
N SER A 362 -0.94 12.75 4.17
CA SER A 362 -0.90 14.06 3.51
C SER A 362 0.26 14.17 2.52
N LEU A 363 1.44 13.67 2.88
CA LEU A 363 2.61 13.66 1.98
C LEU A 363 2.38 12.78 0.74
N VAL A 364 1.92 11.54 0.90
CA VAL A 364 1.69 10.62 -0.22
C VAL A 364 0.51 11.08 -1.07
N ALA A 365 -0.55 11.55 -0.43
CA ALA A 365 -1.73 12.03 -1.14
C ALA A 365 -1.43 13.28 -1.96
N SER A 366 -0.75 14.27 -1.39
CA SER A 366 -0.34 15.48 -2.12
C SER A 366 0.54 15.12 -3.31
N ASP A 367 1.55 14.26 -3.12
CA ASP A 367 2.44 13.82 -4.20
C ASP A 367 1.63 13.19 -5.36
N ILE A 368 0.78 12.21 -5.07
CA ILE A 368 0.02 11.52 -6.12
C ILE A 368 -0.98 12.47 -6.79
N LEU A 369 -1.76 13.22 -6.01
CA LEU A 369 -2.83 14.10 -6.50
C LEU A 369 -2.31 15.32 -7.25
N TYR A 370 -1.05 15.71 -7.04
CA TYR A 370 -0.36 16.74 -7.82
C TYR A 370 -0.51 16.50 -9.33
N ARG A 371 -0.35 15.24 -9.78
CA ARG A 371 -0.45 14.85 -11.20
C ARG A 371 -1.86 15.02 -11.78
N PHE A 372 -2.87 15.11 -10.93
CA PHE A 372 -4.26 15.34 -11.34
C PHE A 372 -4.70 16.79 -11.14
N ASN A 373 -3.78 17.67 -10.72
CA ASN A 373 -4.05 19.06 -10.36
C ASN A 373 -5.12 19.21 -9.26
N ILE A 374 -5.10 18.29 -8.28
CA ILE A 374 -6.05 18.30 -7.17
C ILE A 374 -5.33 18.80 -5.91
N PRO A 375 -5.83 19.86 -5.27
CA PRO A 375 -5.30 20.32 -4.00
C PRO A 375 -5.74 19.43 -2.84
N ILE A 376 -4.93 19.48 -1.78
CA ILE A 376 -5.27 18.89 -0.49
C ILE A 376 -5.37 19.95 0.60
N ILE A 377 -6.22 19.72 1.61
CA ILE A 377 -6.05 20.35 2.93
C ILE A 377 -5.63 19.25 3.89
N GLY A 378 -4.36 19.27 4.27
CA GLY A 378 -3.79 18.27 5.18
C GLY A 378 -3.85 18.74 6.62
N ILE A 379 -4.25 17.86 7.53
CA ILE A 379 -4.23 18.08 8.98
C ILE A 379 -3.18 17.13 9.54
N THR A 380 -2.16 17.71 10.13
CA THR A 380 -0.92 17.02 10.51
C THR A 380 -0.54 17.43 11.92
N ASP A 381 0.19 16.58 12.63
CA ASP A 381 0.68 16.87 13.99
C ASP A 381 2.21 17.09 14.01
N GLY A 382 2.85 16.91 12.86
CA GLY A 382 4.29 17.14 12.63
C GLY A 382 5.15 15.87 12.72
N ASP A 383 4.57 14.67 12.85
CA ASP A 383 5.26 13.39 13.05
C ASP A 383 5.74 12.69 11.76
N LEU A 384 6.22 13.45 10.77
CA LEU A 384 6.55 12.93 9.44
C LEU A 384 7.60 11.79 9.39
N ASP A 385 7.24 10.63 8.84
CA ASP A 385 8.12 9.46 8.70
C ASP A 385 8.99 9.46 7.42
N LYS A 386 8.89 10.50 6.57
CA LYS A 386 9.65 10.62 5.29
C LYS A 386 9.48 9.42 4.35
N VAL A 387 8.24 9.15 3.95
CA VAL A 387 7.90 7.99 3.11
C VAL A 387 8.27 8.13 1.62
N VAL A 388 8.61 9.35 1.17
CA VAL A 388 9.13 9.67 -0.17
C VAL A 388 10.33 10.63 -0.09
N GLU A 389 11.24 10.57 -1.06
CA GLU A 389 12.42 11.46 -1.10
C GLU A 389 12.02 12.93 -1.33
N LYS A 390 11.06 13.16 -2.23
CA LYS A 390 10.55 14.49 -2.57
C LYS A 390 9.05 14.41 -2.84
N GLY A 391 8.26 15.10 -2.01
CA GLY A 391 6.83 15.29 -2.22
C GLY A 391 6.55 16.47 -3.15
N PHE A 392 5.46 16.39 -3.92
CA PHE A 392 4.99 17.48 -4.76
C PHE A 392 3.61 17.95 -4.27
N VAL A 393 3.40 19.26 -4.17
CA VAL A 393 2.20 19.83 -3.57
C VAL A 393 1.57 20.81 -4.55
N ASN A 394 0.24 20.77 -4.67
CA ASN A 394 -0.50 21.71 -5.50
C ASN A 394 -0.41 23.13 -4.92
N GLU A 395 -0.35 24.14 -5.77
CA GLU A 395 -0.33 25.56 -5.38
C GLU A 395 -1.63 26.06 -4.74
N LYS A 396 -2.66 25.22 -4.59
CA LYS A 396 -3.86 25.54 -3.82
C LYS A 396 -3.97 24.71 -2.55
N SER A 397 -3.03 23.79 -2.30
CA SER A 397 -3.03 22.99 -1.09
C SER A 397 -2.64 23.80 0.14
N THR A 398 -3.17 23.41 1.30
CA THR A 398 -2.86 24.00 2.60
C THR A 398 -2.57 22.89 3.60
N ILE A 399 -1.54 23.06 4.43
CA ILE A 399 -1.28 22.15 5.56
C ILE A 399 -1.59 22.89 6.85
N ILE A 400 -2.39 22.27 7.71
CA ILE A 400 -2.79 22.74 9.03
C ILE A 400 -2.07 21.83 10.02
N GLU A 401 -0.98 22.34 10.59
CA GLU A 401 -0.21 21.62 11.59
C GLU A 401 -0.75 21.96 12.99
N VAL A 402 -1.37 20.98 13.64
CA VAL A 402 -1.88 21.06 15.01
C VAL A 402 -0.83 20.55 16.00
N SER A 403 -1.11 20.66 17.30
CA SER A 403 -0.25 20.07 18.33
C SER A 403 -0.20 18.54 18.21
N SER A 404 0.95 17.95 18.55
CA SER A 404 1.16 16.49 18.48
C SER A 404 0.03 15.67 19.11
N GLY A 405 -0.44 14.65 18.38
CA GLY A 405 -1.53 13.74 18.73
C GLY A 405 -2.95 14.30 18.54
N PHE A 406 -3.12 15.51 18.00
CA PHE A 406 -4.45 16.10 17.77
C PHE A 406 -4.94 15.98 16.33
N ASP A 407 -4.12 15.56 15.37
CA ASP A 407 -4.55 15.37 13.99
C ASP A 407 -5.67 14.34 13.89
N ASP A 408 -5.56 13.22 14.60
CA ASP A 408 -6.60 12.18 14.66
C ASP A 408 -7.91 12.72 15.28
N ILE A 409 -7.82 13.44 16.41
CA ILE A 409 -8.99 14.03 17.12
C ILE A 409 -9.70 15.06 16.24
N VAL A 410 -8.93 15.91 15.57
CA VAL A 410 -9.45 16.93 14.66
C VAL A 410 -10.03 16.28 13.41
N GLY A 411 -9.37 15.24 12.90
CA GLY A 411 -9.81 14.43 11.77
C GLY A 411 -11.18 13.81 12.02
N ASP A 412 -11.32 13.09 13.13
CA ASP A 412 -12.58 12.47 13.57
C ASP A 412 -13.71 13.51 13.65
N ASN A 413 -13.44 14.65 14.27
CA ASN A 413 -14.44 15.71 14.39
C ASN A 413 -14.89 16.26 13.02
N ILE A 414 -13.95 16.48 12.11
CA ILE A 414 -14.24 16.94 10.75
C ILE A 414 -15.04 15.88 9.99
N HIS A 415 -14.66 14.61 10.13
CA HIS A 415 -15.37 13.50 9.49
C HIS A 415 -16.82 13.42 9.98
N GLU A 416 -17.05 13.50 11.29
CA GLU A 416 -18.39 13.47 11.87
C GLU A 416 -19.22 14.71 11.49
N ARG A 417 -18.68 15.93 11.65
CA ARG A 417 -19.48 17.16 11.54
C ARG A 417 -19.60 17.71 10.13
N LEU A 418 -18.51 17.68 9.36
CA LEU A 418 -18.49 18.27 8.01
C LEU A 418 -18.84 17.24 6.93
N PHE A 419 -18.50 15.97 7.17
CA PHE A 419 -18.78 14.89 6.23
C PHE A 419 -19.94 13.97 6.66
N LEU A 420 -20.50 14.13 7.87
CA LEU A 420 -21.56 13.25 8.40
C LEU A 420 -21.14 11.78 8.37
N SER A 421 -19.87 11.52 8.68
CA SER A 421 -19.21 10.20 8.63
C SER A 421 -19.20 9.55 7.24
N ASN A 422 -19.38 10.32 6.17
CA ASN A 422 -19.21 9.86 4.80
C ASN A 422 -17.79 10.13 4.30
N GLN A 423 -17.28 9.26 3.44
CA GLN A 423 -15.96 9.46 2.82
C GLN A 423 -15.94 10.64 1.83
N THR A 424 -17.10 11.03 1.29
CA THR A 424 -17.20 12.01 0.22
C THR A 424 -18.34 12.98 0.46
N LEU A 425 -18.14 14.24 0.09
CA LEU A 425 -19.13 15.30 0.09
C LEU A 425 -19.24 15.88 -1.32
N GLU A 426 -20.46 16.07 -1.81
CA GLU A 426 -20.73 16.68 -3.12
C GLU A 426 -21.68 17.86 -2.98
N ILE A 427 -21.24 19.02 -3.46
CA ILE A 427 -22.01 20.27 -3.40
C ILE A 427 -22.45 20.63 -4.83
N PRO A 428 -23.75 20.54 -5.16
CA PRO A 428 -24.24 20.81 -6.51
C PRO A 428 -24.20 22.30 -6.85
N PHE A 429 -23.99 22.63 -8.12
CA PHE A 429 -24.06 24.00 -8.62
C PHE A 429 -25.49 24.52 -8.52
N ASP A 430 -25.66 25.60 -7.77
CA ASP A 430 -26.95 26.26 -7.50
C ASP A 430 -27.42 27.19 -8.65
N GLY A 431 -26.51 27.55 -9.57
CA GLY A 431 -26.79 28.48 -10.66
C GLY A 431 -26.67 29.96 -10.29
N GLU A 432 -26.19 30.29 -9.08
CA GLU A 432 -26.04 31.68 -8.62
C GLU A 432 -24.76 32.34 -9.14
N ALA A 433 -23.66 31.59 -9.26
CA ALA A 433 -22.40 32.12 -9.79
C ALA A 433 -22.43 32.30 -11.32
N GLU A 434 -21.62 33.21 -11.86
CA GLU A 434 -21.59 33.48 -13.31
C GLU A 434 -21.05 32.29 -14.12
N SER A 435 -20.27 31.42 -13.47
CA SER A 435 -19.73 30.20 -14.06
C SER A 435 -19.49 29.10 -13.01
N VAL A 436 -19.40 27.85 -13.49
CA VAL A 436 -19.03 26.70 -12.63
C VAL A 436 -17.66 26.90 -11.99
N GLU A 437 -16.70 27.51 -12.69
CA GLU A 437 -15.35 27.72 -12.14
C GLU A 437 -15.35 28.74 -10.98
N GLU A 438 -16.16 29.79 -11.11
CA GLU A 438 -16.35 30.77 -10.04
C GLU A 438 -17.04 30.14 -8.83
N PHE A 439 -18.09 29.35 -9.08
CA PHE A 439 -18.75 28.55 -8.03
C PHE A 439 -17.75 27.65 -7.29
N LYS A 440 -16.95 26.85 -8.02
CA LYS A 440 -15.97 25.95 -7.40
C LYS A 440 -14.94 26.72 -6.58
N THR A 441 -14.51 27.90 -7.04
CA THR A 441 -13.59 28.77 -6.30
C THR A 441 -14.24 29.31 -5.02
N ALA A 442 -15.50 29.74 -5.08
CA ALA A 442 -16.24 30.21 -3.92
C ALA A 442 -16.44 29.09 -2.89
N VAL A 443 -16.89 27.92 -3.33
CA VAL A 443 -17.10 26.75 -2.47
C VAL A 443 -15.81 26.31 -1.80
N PHE A 444 -14.69 26.25 -2.52
CA PHE A 444 -13.38 25.94 -1.94
C PHE A 444 -13.04 26.88 -0.77
N ASN A 445 -13.19 28.19 -0.97
CA ASN A 445 -12.85 29.19 0.06
C ASN A 445 -13.78 29.10 1.28
N VAL A 446 -15.09 28.93 1.06
CA VAL A 446 -16.08 28.78 2.13
C VAL A 446 -15.82 27.50 2.93
N PHE A 447 -15.59 26.37 2.23
CA PHE A 447 -15.29 25.10 2.88
C PHE A 447 -14.00 25.17 3.70
N LYS A 448 -12.92 25.74 3.13
CA LYS A 448 -11.66 25.95 3.85
C LYS A 448 -11.86 26.78 5.12
N ALA A 449 -12.61 27.88 5.05
CA ALA A 449 -12.90 28.72 6.22
C ALA A 449 -13.65 27.94 7.30
N ARG A 450 -14.69 27.18 6.90
CA ARG A 450 -15.48 26.35 7.82
C ARG A 450 -14.66 25.23 8.46
N LEU A 451 -13.77 24.60 7.69
CA LEU A 451 -12.84 23.60 8.21
C LEU A 451 -11.93 24.23 9.27
N ILE A 452 -11.33 25.39 8.98
CA ILE A 452 -10.47 26.11 9.93
C ILE A 452 -11.23 26.47 11.22
N GLU A 453 -12.49 26.87 11.14
CA GLU A 453 -13.33 27.11 12.33
C GLU A 453 -13.47 25.85 13.19
N ASN A 454 -13.75 24.69 12.58
CA ASN A 454 -13.85 23.42 13.31
C ASN A 454 -12.51 23.03 13.96
N VAL A 455 -11.38 23.23 13.26
CA VAL A 455 -10.05 23.03 13.86
C VAL A 455 -9.87 23.92 15.09
N LYS A 456 -10.22 25.21 15.01
CA LYS A 456 -10.09 26.18 16.12
C LYS A 456 -10.92 25.83 17.34
N GLU A 457 -12.08 25.19 17.16
CA GLU A 457 -12.91 24.74 18.28
C GLU A 457 -12.22 23.69 19.15
N ILE A 458 -11.34 22.87 18.55
CA ILE A 458 -10.61 21.79 19.24
C ILE A 458 -9.21 22.25 19.65
N VAL A 459 -8.49 22.86 18.72
CA VAL A 459 -7.10 23.30 18.87
C VAL A 459 -7.03 24.80 18.57
N PRO A 460 -7.07 25.67 19.60
CA PRO A 460 -7.09 27.13 19.41
C PRO A 460 -5.84 27.71 18.73
N SER A 461 -4.74 26.96 18.69
CA SER A 461 -3.46 27.37 18.11
C SER A 461 -2.91 26.28 17.19
N PHE A 462 -2.74 26.61 15.92
CA PHE A 462 -2.14 25.75 14.90
C PHE A 462 -1.33 26.60 13.91
N ILE A 463 -0.52 25.94 13.09
CA ILE A 463 0.29 26.59 12.05
C ILE A 463 -0.31 26.27 10.68
N GLU A 464 -0.73 27.30 9.95
CA GLU A 464 -1.10 27.16 8.54
C GLU A 464 0.14 27.33 7.65
N LYS A 465 0.48 26.30 6.87
CA LYS A 465 1.60 26.30 5.93
C LYS A 465 1.05 26.30 4.50
N ASP A 466 1.30 27.40 3.79
CA ASP A 466 1.02 27.50 2.35
C ASP A 466 2.14 26.85 1.53
N HIS A 467 1.76 25.90 0.67
CA HIS A 467 2.55 25.35 -0.45
C HIS A 467 3.97 24.83 -0.15
N ASN A 468 4.32 24.56 1.12
CA ASN A 468 5.63 24.05 1.51
C ASN A 468 5.51 22.81 2.41
N TYR A 469 5.52 21.62 1.79
CA TYR A 469 6.10 20.45 2.43
C TYR A 469 7.62 20.57 2.24
N MET A 470 8.37 20.80 3.32
CA MET A 470 9.81 21.03 3.26
C MET A 470 10.55 19.87 2.58
N GLU A 471 11.50 20.18 1.68
CA GLU A 471 12.59 19.26 1.30
C GLU A 471 13.37 18.91 2.58
N VAL A 472 13.33 17.65 3.03
CA VAL A 472 14.10 17.28 4.23
C VAL A 472 15.54 16.96 3.86
N SER A 473 16.47 17.74 4.41
CA SER A 473 17.90 17.58 4.22
C SER A 473 18.44 16.34 4.94
N SER A 474 18.56 15.24 4.21
CA SER A 474 19.37 14.05 4.52
C SER A 474 19.03 13.24 5.79
N TYR A 475 19.40 11.96 5.73
CA TYR A 475 19.07 10.90 6.68
C TYR A 475 19.77 10.98 8.06
N ASN A 476 20.64 11.97 8.29
CA ASN A 476 21.66 11.91 9.36
C ASN A 476 21.37 12.71 10.64
N GLU A 477 20.19 13.33 10.81
CA GLU A 477 19.92 14.18 11.98
C GLU A 477 18.93 13.61 13.02
N PHE A 478 18.45 12.38 12.86
CA PHE A 478 17.62 11.73 13.89
C PHE A 478 18.46 10.91 14.86
N ILE A 479 19.16 11.60 15.77
CA ILE A 479 19.55 11.04 17.06
C ILE A 479 19.14 12.05 18.13
N ASP A 480 18.09 11.67 18.86
CA ASP A 480 17.75 12.10 20.23
C ASP A 480 17.34 13.56 20.44
N ASP A 481 16.15 13.75 20.99
CA ASP A 481 15.95 14.69 22.10
C ASP A 481 14.65 14.33 22.84
N ASN A 482 14.84 13.49 23.85
CA ASN A 482 13.90 13.23 24.94
C ASN A 482 13.72 14.51 25.81
N PRO A 483 12.54 15.18 25.87
CA PRO A 483 12.40 16.35 26.71
C PRO A 483 11.92 15.96 28.11
N ASN A 484 12.86 16.00 29.06
CA ASN A 484 12.52 16.13 30.48
C ASN A 484 11.71 17.43 30.71
N PHE A 485 10.52 17.25 31.28
CA PHE A 485 9.69 18.30 31.84
C PHE A 485 10.49 19.18 32.82
N ASN A 486 10.39 20.50 32.64
CA ASN A 486 10.52 21.47 33.74
C ASN A 486 9.70 22.72 33.43
N ASP A 487 8.81 23.03 34.37
CA ASP A 487 8.07 24.29 34.52
C ASP A 487 9.02 25.50 34.55
N ASP A 488 8.64 26.59 33.88
CA ASP A 488 8.30 27.88 34.51
C ASP A 488 8.24 29.05 33.49
N LEU A 489 7.29 29.98 33.75
CA LEU A 489 7.25 31.41 33.40
C LEU A 489 6.48 31.89 32.14
N ASN A 490 5.21 32.24 32.39
CA ASN A 490 4.61 33.59 32.39
C ASN A 490 4.89 34.65 31.31
N ASP A 491 3.75 35.25 30.93
CA ASP A 491 3.41 36.68 30.75
C ASP A 491 3.36 37.29 29.34
N ASP A 492 2.14 37.81 29.09
CA ASP A 492 1.74 38.94 28.26
C ASP A 492 1.90 38.85 26.73
N LEU A 493 0.77 38.92 26.01
CA LEU A 493 0.33 40.18 25.39
C LEU A 493 -1.06 40.02 24.76
N ASN A 494 -2.01 40.80 25.28
CA ASN A 494 -3.25 41.17 24.62
C ASN A 494 -2.95 41.96 23.33
N ASP A 495 -3.75 41.77 22.28
CA ASP A 495 -4.37 42.89 21.57
C ASP A 495 -5.56 42.43 20.71
N GLU A 496 -6.70 43.07 20.96
CA GLU A 496 -8.00 42.90 20.34
C GLU A 496 -8.01 43.34 18.86
N PHE A 497 -8.67 42.60 17.98
CA PHE A 497 -9.21 43.15 16.73
C PHE A 497 -10.64 42.66 16.50
N TYR A 498 -11.59 43.58 16.70
CA TYR A 498 -13.00 43.47 16.31
C TYR A 498 -13.16 43.60 14.80
N LEU A 499 -13.80 42.63 14.14
CA LEU A 499 -14.45 42.83 12.84
C LEU A 499 -15.78 42.08 12.74
N ASN A 500 -16.85 42.86 12.93
CA ASN A 500 -18.24 42.75 12.49
C ASN A 500 -18.74 41.46 11.81
N ASP A 501 -19.55 40.72 12.57
CA ASP A 501 -20.58 39.79 12.09
C ASP A 501 -21.74 40.55 11.46
N GLU A 502 -21.96 40.37 10.15
CA GLU A 502 -23.27 40.59 9.53
C GLU A 502 -23.25 40.00 8.12
N PHE A 503 -23.16 38.68 7.98
CA PHE A 503 -23.64 37.98 6.80
C PHE A 503 -23.77 36.47 7.11
N ILE A 504 -24.93 35.91 6.72
CA ILE A 504 -25.26 34.48 6.66
C ILE A 504 -25.93 33.94 7.95
N ASP A 505 -27.20 34.31 8.08
CA ASP A 505 -28.20 33.53 8.79
C ASP A 505 -29.01 32.81 7.70
N GLY A 506 -28.92 31.47 7.63
CA GLY A 506 -29.71 30.69 6.67
C GLY A 506 -29.07 29.41 6.15
N PHE A 507 -28.68 28.48 7.03
CA PHE A 507 -28.61 27.04 6.69
C PHE A 507 -29.13 26.25 7.89
N ASP A 508 -30.42 25.95 7.83
CA ASP A 508 -31.15 25.11 8.79
C ASP A 508 -31.01 23.67 8.29
N CYS A 509 -30.10 22.90 8.89
CA CYS A 509 -29.91 21.47 8.61
C CYS A 509 -30.67 20.63 9.64
N ASP A 510 -31.99 20.78 9.67
CA ASP A 510 -32.88 19.93 10.48
C ASP A 510 -34.15 19.66 9.67
N GLU A 511 -34.07 18.76 8.69
CA GLU A 511 -35.22 18.00 8.18
C GLU A 511 -34.71 16.97 7.18
N LEU A 512 -34.62 15.70 7.59
CA LEU A 512 -35.11 14.54 6.83
C LEU A 512 -34.95 13.29 7.71
N SER A 513 -35.99 13.03 8.47
CA SER A 513 -36.23 11.83 9.28
C SER A 513 -36.54 10.60 8.41
N GLU A 514 -35.96 9.46 8.81
CA GLU A 514 -36.58 8.15 9.03
C GLU A 514 -37.75 7.72 8.10
N GLU A 515 -37.54 6.64 7.33
CA GLU A 515 -38.22 5.35 7.52
C GLU A 515 -37.88 4.34 6.40
N VAL A 516 -38.03 3.05 6.74
CA VAL A 516 -37.97 1.79 5.95
C VAL A 516 -36.60 1.08 6.02
N LEU A 517 -36.34 0.32 7.09
CA LEU A 517 -36.71 -1.08 7.35
C LEU A 517 -35.92 -2.11 6.54
N ASN A 518 -35.15 -2.90 7.29
CA ASN A 518 -34.86 -4.34 7.15
C ASN A 518 -34.73 -4.89 5.73
N ASP A 519 -33.51 -5.29 5.38
CA ASP A 519 -33.29 -6.61 4.80
C ASP A 519 -31.91 -7.12 5.23
N ASP A 520 -31.93 -8.27 5.92
CA ASP A 520 -30.77 -9.15 6.10
C ASP A 520 -30.18 -9.47 4.72
N PHE A 521 -28.97 -9.01 4.45
CA PHE A 521 -28.15 -9.50 3.34
C PHE A 521 -26.90 -10.19 3.89
N ASP A 522 -27.12 -11.44 4.25
CA ASP A 522 -26.12 -12.48 4.30
C ASP A 522 -25.88 -12.98 2.87
N SER A 523 -24.77 -12.61 2.23
CA SER A 523 -24.21 -13.32 1.06
C SER A 523 -22.81 -12.79 0.67
N PRO A 524 -22.01 -13.53 -0.12
CA PRO A 524 -20.84 -14.22 0.39
C PRO A 524 -19.58 -13.76 -0.33
N VAL A 525 -18.45 -13.69 0.38
CA VAL A 525 -17.16 -13.78 -0.28
C VAL A 525 -16.45 -14.97 0.33
N GLU A 526 -16.54 -16.11 -0.38
CA GLU A 526 -15.57 -17.19 -0.24
C GLU A 526 -14.19 -16.61 -0.60
N GLU A 527 -13.53 -16.01 0.38
CA GLU A 527 -12.12 -15.66 0.30
C GLU A 527 -11.32 -16.96 0.43
N VAL A 528 -10.79 -17.41 -0.70
CA VAL A 528 -9.90 -18.56 -0.77
C VAL A 528 -8.56 -18.15 -0.13
N PHE A 529 -8.22 -18.90 0.91
CA PHE A 529 -7.14 -18.76 1.86
C PHE A 529 -5.73 -18.77 1.24
N ILE A 530 -4.80 -18.07 1.89
CA ILE A 530 -3.36 -18.10 1.61
C ILE A 530 -2.64 -18.51 2.91
N GLU A 531 -1.92 -19.62 2.88
CA GLU A 531 -0.83 -19.96 3.82
C GLU A 531 0.52 -19.76 3.10
N GLU A 532 1.54 -19.22 3.78
CA GLU A 532 2.93 -19.72 3.78
C GLU A 532 3.87 -18.90 4.70
N ASN A 533 4.64 -19.64 5.51
CA ASN A 533 5.73 -19.30 6.43
C ASN A 533 5.49 -18.16 7.43
N VAL A 534 4.34 -18.21 8.08
CA VAL A 534 4.21 -17.81 9.48
C VAL A 534 4.34 -19.08 10.31
N GLY A 535 5.33 -19.14 11.20
CA GLY A 535 5.26 -20.14 12.26
C GLY A 535 4.17 -19.71 13.25
N GLU A 536 3.21 -20.60 13.47
CA GLU A 536 2.18 -20.45 14.49
C GLU A 536 2.52 -21.38 15.65
N ILE A 537 2.69 -20.85 16.86
CA ILE A 537 2.87 -21.70 18.04
C ILE A 537 1.47 -21.98 18.62
N ILE A 538 0.88 -23.12 18.23
CA ILE A 538 -0.33 -23.62 18.87
C ILE A 538 0.11 -24.41 20.11
N ASN A 539 -0.17 -23.87 21.30
CA ASN A 539 -0.05 -24.66 22.53
C ASN A 539 -1.18 -25.70 22.54
N SER A 540 -0.84 -26.95 22.23
CA SER A 540 -1.77 -28.07 22.29
C SER A 540 -2.15 -28.36 23.73
N VAL A 541 -3.39 -28.06 24.13
CA VAL A 541 -4.00 -28.68 25.31
C VAL A 541 -4.51 -30.05 24.88
N GLU A 542 -3.69 -31.09 25.06
CA GLU A 542 -4.19 -32.46 25.15
C GLU A 542 -4.87 -32.65 26.50
N SER A 543 -6.20 -32.76 26.50
CA SER A 543 -6.91 -33.47 27.57
C SER A 543 -8.13 -34.20 27.00
N GLU A 544 -7.95 -35.49 26.70
CA GLU A 544 -9.02 -36.47 26.83
C GLU A 544 -9.37 -36.57 28.33
N ASP A 545 -10.57 -36.13 28.71
CA ASP A 545 -11.54 -36.83 29.57
C ASP A 545 -12.51 -35.88 30.29
N GLU A 546 -13.77 -36.34 30.37
CA GLU A 546 -14.89 -35.86 31.20
C GLU A 546 -15.74 -34.67 30.68
N LEU A 547 -16.69 -35.02 29.81
CA LEU A 547 -18.05 -34.49 29.86
C LEU A 547 -18.67 -34.77 31.24
N ASP A 548 -18.94 -33.73 32.03
CA ASP A 548 -20.21 -33.51 32.73
C ASP A 548 -20.18 -32.19 33.54
N ASP A 549 -21.25 -31.40 33.35
CA ASP A 549 -21.82 -30.34 34.20
C ASP A 549 -20.92 -29.20 34.72
N PHE A 550 -21.24 -27.95 34.33
CA PHE A 550 -21.58 -26.89 35.30
C PHE A 550 -22.19 -25.65 34.62
N ASP A 551 -23.49 -25.44 34.87
CA ASP A 551 -24.18 -24.15 34.77
C ASP A 551 -23.46 -23.12 35.68
N GLY A 552 -22.96 -22.03 35.10
CA GLY A 552 -22.28 -20.98 35.88
C GLY A 552 -21.95 -19.69 35.10
N TRP A 553 -22.62 -19.44 33.98
CA TRP A 553 -22.37 -18.27 33.11
C TRP A 553 -23.51 -17.25 33.12
N ALA A 554 -24.48 -17.38 34.03
CA ALA A 554 -25.58 -16.44 34.22
C ALA A 554 -25.38 -15.47 35.40
N GLU A 555 -24.39 -15.70 36.28
CA GLU A 555 -24.17 -14.91 37.49
C GLU A 555 -23.06 -13.84 37.36
N TYR A 556 -22.34 -13.78 36.23
CA TYR A 556 -21.25 -12.81 36.00
C TYR A 556 -21.65 -11.62 35.10
N MET A 557 -22.88 -11.62 34.57
CA MET A 557 -23.44 -10.57 33.69
C MET A 557 -24.47 -9.67 34.39
N GLU A 558 -24.84 -9.95 35.66
CA GLU A 558 -25.65 -9.04 36.48
C GLU A 558 -24.79 -8.03 37.27
N ASP A 559 -23.56 -8.38 37.67
CA ASP A 559 -22.67 -7.48 38.44
C ASP A 559 -21.97 -6.38 37.61
N PHE A 560 -22.11 -6.39 36.29
CA PHE A 560 -21.55 -5.34 35.40
C PHE A 560 -22.59 -4.30 34.96
N LYS A 561 -23.87 -4.45 35.37
CA LYS A 561 -24.95 -3.50 35.08
C LYS A 561 -25.33 -2.59 36.27
N ASP A 562 -24.82 -2.88 37.48
CA ASP A 562 -25.09 -2.07 38.68
C ASP A 562 -23.96 -1.09 39.05
N SER A 563 -23.00 -0.83 38.15
CA SER A 563 -21.88 0.12 38.38
C SER A 563 -21.83 1.33 37.44
N ILE A 564 -22.88 1.57 36.65
CA ILE A 564 -23.07 2.79 35.85
C ILE A 564 -24.50 3.31 36.09
N ASP A 565 -24.78 3.74 37.32
CA ASP A 565 -25.89 4.65 37.65
C ASP A 565 -25.78 5.12 39.11
N GLU A 566 -24.69 5.78 39.49
CA GLU A 566 -24.60 6.50 40.78
C GLU A 566 -23.64 7.71 40.67
N SER A 567 -24.02 8.71 39.89
CA SER A 567 -23.62 10.09 40.15
C SER A 567 -24.62 11.08 39.56
N ASP A 568 -25.83 11.09 40.09
CA ASP A 568 -26.62 12.32 40.16
C ASP A 568 -27.63 12.23 41.32
N GLU A 569 -27.64 13.31 42.11
CA GLU A 569 -28.62 13.65 43.15
C GLU A 569 -28.54 12.90 44.51
N HIS A 570 -27.98 13.58 45.54
CA HIS A 570 -28.87 14.26 46.49
C HIS A 570 -28.11 15.15 47.49
N ASP A 571 -28.34 16.45 47.35
CA ASP A 571 -28.42 17.38 48.48
C ASP A 571 -29.73 17.15 49.27
N GLU A 572 -29.65 17.47 50.56
CA GLU A 572 -30.68 17.75 51.57
C GLU A 572 -31.12 16.64 52.58
N ASP A 573 -30.58 16.83 53.81
CA ASP A 573 -31.22 16.69 55.15
C ASP A 573 -31.29 15.35 55.91
N ASN A 574 -30.21 14.98 56.62
CA ASN A 574 -30.09 14.93 58.11
C ASN A 574 -28.84 14.18 58.61
#